data_AF-A0A3C0KD71-F1
#
_entry.id   AF-A0A3C0KD71-F1
#
_cell.length_a   1.000
_cell.length_b   1.000
_cell.length_c   1.000
_cell.angle_alpha   90.00
_cell.angle_beta   90.00
_cell.angle_gamma   90.00
#
_symmetry.space_group_name_H-M   'P 1'
#
loop_
_entity.id
_entity.type
_entity.pdbx_description
1 polymer ?
#
loop_
_entity_poly.entity_id
_entity_poly.type
_entity_poly.pdbx_seq_one_letter_code
_entity_poly.pdbx_strand_id
1 'polypeptide(L)'
;RACARALWLARPQRSLHVTDDSQLRMGEYFDLAADLYGLPRPPRVARDVAQSALPLSLLSFMGESRRLRNDRMKRELRLRLRYPQVADGLRGPQAQ
;
A
#
# COMPACT_ATOMS: atom_id res chain seq x y z
N ARG A 1 -13.76 0.21 7.29
CA ARG A 1 -14.38 -0.98 7.95
C ARG A 1 -13.53 -1.57 9.08
N ALA A 2 -12.20 -1.59 8.97
CA ALA A 2 -11.32 -2.15 10.01
C ALA A 2 -11.51 -1.52 11.39
N CYS A 3 -11.52 -0.18 11.52
CA CYS A 3 -11.69 0.51 12.80
C CYS A 3 -13.01 0.13 13.50
N ALA A 4 -14.13 0.14 12.76
CA ALA A 4 -15.43 -0.26 13.30
C ALA A 4 -15.44 -1.73 13.78
N ARG A 5 -14.82 -2.65 13.02
CA ARG A 5 -14.69 -4.05 13.43
C ARG A 5 -13.80 -4.20 14.67
N ALA A 6 -12.74 -3.39 14.79
CA ALA A 6 -11.83 -3.44 15.92
C ALA A 6 -12.51 -3.09 17.25
N LEU A 7 -13.47 -2.15 17.25
CA LEU A 7 -14.25 -1.80 18.45
C LEU A 7 -14.94 -3.01 19.09
N TRP A 8 -15.39 -3.96 18.27
CA TRP A 8 -16.21 -5.09 18.72
C TRP A 8 -15.45 -6.42 18.76
N LEU A 9 -14.41 -6.57 17.93
CA LEU A 9 -13.74 -7.87 17.71
C LEU A 9 -12.27 -7.87 18.07
N ALA A 10 -11.63 -6.70 18.26
CA ALA A 10 -10.22 -6.68 18.64
C ALA A 10 -10.06 -7.10 20.11
N ARG A 11 -8.92 -7.72 20.40
CA ARG A 11 -8.51 -8.03 21.77
C ARG A 11 -8.00 -6.77 22.48
N PRO A 12 -8.04 -6.71 23.83
CA PRO A 12 -7.42 -5.62 24.58
C PRO A 12 -5.96 -5.40 24.16
N GLN A 13 -5.56 -4.13 24.02
CA GLN A 13 -4.19 -3.70 23.69
C GLN A 13 -3.61 -4.37 22.42
N ARG A 14 -4.46 -4.69 21.44
CA ARG A 14 -4.04 -5.44 20.27
C ARG A 14 -3.50 -4.55 19.14
N SER A 15 -2.23 -4.72 18.78
CA SER A 15 -1.66 -4.16 17.56
C SER A 15 -2.02 -5.00 16.33
N LEU A 16 -2.48 -4.32 15.28
CA LEU A 16 -2.95 -4.89 14.03
C LEU A 16 -2.35 -4.10 12.86
N HIS A 17 -1.82 -4.80 11.86
CA HIS A 17 -1.52 -4.17 10.57
C HIS A 17 -2.79 -4.18 9.72
N VAL A 18 -3.14 -3.01 9.20
CA VAL A 18 -4.26 -2.83 8.28
C VAL A 18 -3.68 -2.43 6.93
N THR A 19 -3.30 -3.43 6.14
CA THR A 19 -2.69 -3.28 4.82
C THR A 19 -3.40 -4.20 3.84
N ASP A 20 -3.23 -3.93 2.54
CA ASP A 20 -3.65 -4.86 1.49
C ASP A 20 -2.72 -6.08 1.42
N ASP A 21 -2.92 -6.94 0.41
CA ASP A 21 -2.15 -8.16 0.19
C ASP A 21 -1.01 -7.96 -0.83
N SER A 22 -0.81 -6.73 -1.30
CA SER A 22 0.16 -6.42 -2.34
C SER A 22 1.58 -6.47 -1.81
N GLN A 23 2.54 -6.84 -2.67
CA GLN A 23 3.96 -6.85 -2.35
C GLN A 23 4.76 -6.11 -3.42
N LEU A 24 4.44 -4.82 -3.60
CA LEU A 24 5.05 -3.96 -4.61
C LEU A 24 6.17 -3.10 -4.02
N ARG A 25 7.24 -2.91 -4.78
CA ARG A 25 8.18 -1.82 -4.58
C ARG A 25 7.54 -0.51 -5.02
N MET A 26 8.02 0.62 -4.48
CA MET A 26 7.50 1.94 -4.84
C MET A 26 7.53 2.20 -6.36
N GLY A 27 8.63 1.86 -7.03
CA GLY A 27 8.74 2.03 -8.48
C GLY A 27 7.75 1.16 -9.28
N GLU A 28 7.40 -0.02 -8.77
CA GLU A 28 6.41 -0.91 -9.41
C GLU A 28 4.99 -0.37 -9.22
N TYR A 29 4.70 0.23 -8.06
CA TYR A 29 3.43 0.92 -7.82
C TYR A 29 3.20 2.05 -8.84
N PHE A 30 4.22 2.87 -9.09
CA PHE A 30 4.11 3.98 -10.05
C PHE A 30 4.00 3.51 -11.49
N ASP A 31 4.73 2.45 -11.87
CA ASP A 31 4.60 1.87 -13.21
C ASP A 31 3.19 1.30 -13.41
N LEU A 32 2.67 0.56 -12.41
CA LEU A 32 1.32 0.02 -12.45
C LEU A 32 0.27 1.12 -12.61
N ALA A 33 0.39 2.22 -11.88
CA ALA A 33 -0.52 3.35 -12.00
C ALA A 33 -0.42 4.01 -13.39
N ALA A 34 0.79 4.21 -13.90
CA ALA A 34 1.00 4.79 -15.23
C ALA A 34 0.38 3.90 -16.33
N ASP A 35 0.62 2.59 -16.27
CA ASP A 35 0.05 1.63 -17.22
C ASP A 35 -1.48 1.61 -17.18
N LEU A 36 -2.08 1.61 -15.97
CA LEU A 36 -3.54 1.61 -15.81
C LEU A 36 -4.20 2.89 -16.32
N TYR A 37 -3.51 4.02 -16.22
CA TYR A 37 -4.04 5.33 -16.61
C TYR A 37 -3.57 5.78 -18.00
N GLY A 38 -2.80 4.97 -18.73
CA GLY A 38 -2.29 5.32 -20.05
C GLY A 38 -1.29 6.49 -20.04
N LEU A 39 -0.58 6.68 -18.92
CA LEU A 39 0.42 7.72 -18.74
C LEU A 39 1.83 7.17 -19.01
N PRO A 40 2.80 8.01 -19.41
CA PRO A 40 4.18 7.58 -19.51
C PRO A 40 4.70 7.17 -18.13
N ARG A 41 5.46 6.08 -18.09
CA ARG A 41 6.12 5.63 -16.85
C ARG A 41 7.13 6.66 -16.36
N PRO A 42 7.22 6.93 -15.05
CA PRO A 42 8.21 7.87 -14.52
C PRO A 42 9.64 7.40 -14.79
N PRO A 43 10.59 8.33 -15.03
CA PRO A 43 11.98 7.98 -15.25
C PRO A 43 12.59 7.28 -14.02
N ARG A 44 13.48 6.33 -14.27
CA ARG A 44 14.24 5.67 -13.20
C ARG A 44 15.46 6.50 -12.85
N VAL A 45 15.69 6.71 -11.56
CA VAL A 45 16.81 7.50 -11.04
C VAL A 45 17.63 6.60 -10.13
N ALA A 46 18.96 6.63 -10.31
CA ALA A 46 19.89 5.93 -9.44
C ALA A 46 19.88 6.53 -8.02
N ARG A 47 20.23 5.75 -7.00
CA ARG A 47 20.04 6.13 -5.60
C ARG A 47 20.89 7.34 -5.20
N ASP A 48 22.09 7.45 -5.75
CA ASP A 48 23.00 8.59 -5.62
C ASP A 48 22.39 9.88 -6.18
N VAL A 49 21.83 9.82 -7.40
CA VAL A 49 21.17 10.97 -8.04
C VAL A 49 19.88 11.35 -7.32
N ALA A 50 19.16 10.36 -6.74
CA ALA A 50 17.96 10.61 -5.98
C ALA A 50 18.21 11.52 -4.77
N GLN A 51 19.38 11.42 -4.13
CA GLN A 51 19.73 12.26 -2.96
C GLN A 51 19.77 13.75 -3.28
N SER A 52 20.21 14.11 -4.49
CA SER A 52 20.23 15.51 -4.96
C SER A 52 18.94 15.96 -5.62
N ALA A 53 18.14 15.02 -6.17
CA ALA A 53 16.98 15.33 -7.00
C ALA A 53 15.64 15.28 -6.25
N LEU A 54 15.55 14.56 -5.12
CA LEU A 54 14.30 14.35 -4.40
C LEU A 54 14.24 15.14 -3.08
N PRO A 55 13.04 15.58 -2.65
CA PRO A 55 12.86 16.18 -1.34
C PRO A 55 13.33 15.24 -0.22
N LEU A 56 13.93 15.80 0.83
CA LEU A 56 14.46 15.04 1.97
C LEU A 56 13.39 14.18 2.66
N SER A 57 12.15 14.66 2.75
CA SER A 57 11.02 13.92 3.31
C SER A 57 10.72 12.63 2.52
N LEU A 58 10.78 12.70 1.19
CA LEU A 58 10.58 11.55 0.31
C LEU A 58 11.76 10.57 0.43
N LEU A 59 13.00 11.07 0.47
CA LEU A 59 14.19 10.25 0.68
C LEU A 59 14.15 9.50 2.02
N SER A 60 13.72 10.19 3.08
CA SER A 60 13.54 9.58 4.41
C SER A 60 12.54 8.43 4.35
N PHE A 61 11.37 8.64 3.73
CA PHE A 61 10.38 7.59 3.54
C PHE A 61 10.92 6.41 2.71
N MET A 62 11.60 6.70 1.59
CA MET A 62 12.22 5.67 0.74
C MET A 62 13.39 4.94 1.41
N GLY A 63 13.95 5.50 2.49
CA GLY A 63 15.00 4.90 3.29
C GLY A 63 14.56 3.63 4.00
N GLU A 64 13.25 3.46 4.22
CA GLU A 64 12.68 2.31 4.90
C GLU A 64 11.67 1.56 4.01
N SER A 65 11.82 0.24 3.89
CA SER A 65 10.89 -0.60 3.15
C SER A 65 10.64 -1.90 3.91
N ARG A 66 9.36 -2.21 4.16
CA ARG A 66 8.95 -3.39 4.92
C ARG A 66 7.77 -4.08 4.24
N ARG A 67 7.69 -5.40 4.39
CA ARG A 67 6.48 -6.19 4.10
C ARG A 67 5.78 -6.50 5.41
N LEU A 68 4.50 -6.14 5.50
CA LEU A 68 3.71 -6.30 6.72
C LEU A 68 2.75 -7.49 6.56
N ARG A 69 2.77 -8.38 7.55
CA ARG A 69 1.75 -9.44 7.65
C ARG A 69 0.43 -8.84 8.14
N ASN A 70 -0.67 -9.17 7.46
CA ASN A 70 -2.01 -8.68 7.79
C ASN A 70 -2.97 -9.79 8.27
N ASP A 71 -2.45 -10.97 8.60
CA ASP A 71 -3.25 -12.15 8.99
C ASP A 71 -4.22 -11.86 10.14
N ARG A 72 -3.81 -11.01 11.08
CA ARG A 72 -4.61 -10.66 12.26
C ARG A 72 -5.86 -9.88 11.88
N MET A 73 -5.79 -8.91 10.97
CA MET A 73 -7.00 -8.19 10.58
C MET A 73 -7.99 -9.10 9.84
N LYS A 74 -7.50 -10.11 9.11
CA LYS A 74 -8.36 -11.08 8.43
C LYS A 74 -8.99 -12.07 9.41
N ARG A 75 -8.20 -12.63 10.33
CA ARG A 75 -8.64 -13.69 11.26
C ARG A 75 -9.38 -13.15 12.48
N GLU A 76 -8.81 -12.13 13.15
CA GLU A 76 -9.36 -11.59 14.39
C GLU A 76 -10.54 -10.65 14.10
N LEU A 77 -10.38 -9.71 13.15
CA LEU A 77 -11.46 -8.77 12.80
C LEU A 77 -12.46 -9.33 11.77
N ARG A 78 -12.21 -10.55 11.25
CA ARG A 78 -12.99 -11.19 10.19
C ARG A 78 -13.16 -10.28 8.97
N LEU A 79 -12.14 -9.46 8.68
CA LEU A 79 -12.20 -8.45 7.63
C LEU A 79 -11.96 -9.09 6.27
N ARG A 80 -12.90 -8.89 5.35
CA ARG A 80 -12.72 -9.14 3.91
C ARG A 80 -12.42 -7.81 3.21
N LEU A 81 -11.27 -7.73 2.55
CA LEU A 81 -10.85 -6.54 1.83
C LEU A 81 -11.70 -6.33 0.58
N ARG A 82 -12.11 -5.07 0.36
CA ARG A 82 -12.76 -4.67 -0.91
C ARG A 82 -11.74 -4.53 -2.04
N TYR A 83 -10.53 -4.11 -1.68
CA TYR A 83 -9.40 -3.95 -2.59
C TYR A 83 -8.22 -4.75 -2.00
N PRO A 84 -8.16 -6.08 -2.25
CA PRO A 84 -7.05 -6.91 -1.77
C PRO A 84 -5.72 -6.56 -2.41
N GLN A 85 -5.71 -6.07 -3.65
CA GLN A 85 -4.51 -5.66 -4.38
C GLN A 85 -4.57 -4.16 -4.72
N VAL A 86 -3.40 -3.54 -4.89
CA VAL A 86 -3.27 -2.14 -5.33
C VAL A 86 -4.05 -1.91 -6.63
N ALA A 87 -3.96 -2.84 -7.58
CA ALA A 87 -4.64 -2.73 -8.87
C ALA A 87 -6.18 -2.65 -8.72
N ASP A 88 -6.76 -3.31 -7.71
CA ASP A 88 -8.20 -3.25 -7.44
C ASP A 88 -8.62 -1.84 -7.01
N GLY A 89 -7.77 -1.17 -6.22
CA GLY A 89 -8.00 0.20 -5.78
C GLY A 89 -7.80 1.22 -6.91
N LEU A 90 -6.73 1.05 -7.70
CA LEU A 90 -6.37 1.98 -8.77
C LEU A 90 -7.37 1.95 -9.94
N ARG A 91 -7.96 0.80 -10.26
CA ARG A 91 -9.01 0.70 -11.30
C ARG A 91 -10.31 1.39 -10.90
N GLY A 92 -10.47 1.75 -9.63
CA GLY A 92 -11.72 2.29 -9.10
C GLY A 92 -12.83 1.24 -9.03
N PRO A 93 -14.04 1.63 -8.60
CA PRO A 93 -15.20 0.74 -8.67
C PRO A 93 -15.49 0.43 -10.14
N GLN A 94 -15.57 -0.86 -10.49
CA GLN A 94 -16.22 -1.27 -11.73
C GLN A 94 -17.66 -0.75 -11.67
N ALA A 95 -18.02 0.17 -12.57
CA ALA A 95 -19.41 0.49 -12.81
C ALA A 95 -20.10 -0.83 -13.24
N GLN A 96 -21.13 -1.22 -12.49
CA GLN A 96 -22.07 -2.25 -12.96
C GLN A 96 -22.97 -1.64 -14.03
#